data_AF-A0A919R8V3-F1
#
_entry.id   AF-A0A919R8V3-F1
#
_cell.length_a   1.000
_cell.length_b   1.000
_cell.length_c   1.000
_cell.angle_alpha   90.00
_cell.angle_beta   90.00
_cell.angle_gamma   90.00
#
_symmetry.space_group_name_H-M   'P 1'
#
loop_
_entity.id
_entity.type
_entity.pdbx_description
1 polymer ?
#
loop_
_entity_poly.entity_id
_entity_poly.type
_entity_poly.pdbx_seq_one_letter_code
_entity_poly.pdbx_strand_id
1 'polypeptide(L)'
;MIPRLRVWLAAAATVVAGTAGALTAPAAQAAAGCRVDYTVSSQWGGGFGASVKITNLGDAINGWRLTWSFGAGQQISQIWNATHTQSGAAVTATNVSYNGSLGTGASTEFGFNASWNGSNPVPTSFALNGTTCTGDTGPGPSPSPSPSATPTPGTTPTPGTGSLPCDIYAAGGTPCIAAHSTTRALLRSYNGNLYQVRRSSDNTTRNIGVLAAGGTANAAAQDSFCAGTSCVITIIYDQSGRGNNLGYQGPGGVGGAVNPASATSESLTVGGSKAYSLFIPGRSSYWRDGHLTGVPTGSQPEGMYMVTSGTHVNSGCCFDYGNSETTRRADGAGAMDAIYFGTSCWFGGCQGSGPWVQADLEYGLYPGGSSSWNTNQRAFTSKFVTATLKNNGTSRFAIKGSNAQSGALYTLYDGALPRGYSPMKKQGAIILGSGGDCCIDNTNQSIGTFYEGAMVSGYPSDATENAVQANIVAAGYR
;
A
#
# COMPACT_ATOMS: atom_id res chain seq x y z
N MET A 1 56.28 -51.97 -66.24
CA MET A 1 57.04 -50.79 -65.80
C MET A 1 56.45 -50.28 -64.48
N ILE A 2 57.27 -50.22 -63.44
CA ILE A 2 57.15 -49.41 -62.19
C ILE A 2 57.33 -47.90 -62.58
N PRO A 3 56.99 -46.80 -61.83
CA PRO A 3 56.60 -46.57 -60.40
C PRO A 3 55.38 -45.61 -60.16
N ARG A 4 54.80 -45.54 -58.94
CA ARG A 4 54.90 -44.49 -57.87
C ARG A 4 55.06 -43.02 -58.32
N LEU A 5 54.26 -42.07 -57.77
CA LEU A 5 54.73 -41.02 -56.82
C LEU A 5 53.60 -40.11 -56.24
N ARG A 6 54.00 -39.33 -55.24
CA ARG A 6 53.30 -38.67 -54.11
C ARG A 6 52.83 -37.22 -54.38
N VAL A 7 51.76 -36.83 -53.65
CA VAL A 7 51.55 -35.61 -52.80
C VAL A 7 51.88 -34.23 -53.38
N TRP A 8 50.98 -33.23 -53.22
CA TRP A 8 51.21 -31.90 -52.58
C TRP A 8 49.88 -31.12 -52.32
N LEU A 9 49.86 -30.38 -51.21
CA LEU A 9 48.77 -29.54 -50.67
C LEU A 9 48.59 -28.21 -51.44
N ALA A 10 47.37 -27.65 -51.40
CA ALA A 10 47.15 -26.21 -51.22
C ALA A 10 45.77 -25.95 -50.60
N ALA A 11 45.75 -25.39 -49.38
CA ALA A 11 44.56 -24.87 -48.73
C ALA A 11 44.40 -23.38 -49.11
N ALA A 12 43.22 -22.98 -49.59
CA ALA A 12 42.85 -21.59 -49.79
C ALA A 12 41.66 -21.26 -48.89
N ALA A 13 41.90 -20.42 -47.88
CA ALA A 13 40.87 -19.85 -47.02
C ALA A 13 40.46 -18.49 -47.60
N THR A 14 39.23 -18.37 -48.09
CA THR A 14 38.63 -17.12 -48.56
C THR A 14 37.99 -16.36 -47.39
N VAL A 15 38.46 -15.14 -47.16
CA VAL A 15 37.89 -14.14 -46.25
C VAL A 15 36.65 -13.51 -46.90
N VAL A 16 35.50 -13.54 -46.23
CA VAL A 16 34.31 -12.76 -46.60
C VAL A 16 34.19 -11.57 -45.64
N ALA A 17 34.16 -10.37 -46.23
CA ALA A 17 34.06 -9.09 -45.57
C ALA A 17 32.66 -8.86 -44.95
N GLY A 18 32.65 -8.23 -43.76
CA GLY A 18 31.45 -8.00 -42.96
C GLY A 18 30.61 -6.78 -43.39
N THR A 19 29.31 -6.91 -43.18
CA THR A 19 28.37 -5.79 -43.09
C THR A 19 27.98 -5.59 -41.63
N ALA A 20 28.50 -4.53 -41.00
CA ALA A 20 28.13 -4.12 -39.65
C ALA A 20 26.74 -3.48 -39.66
N GLY A 21 25.75 -4.18 -39.12
CA GLY A 21 24.49 -3.57 -38.71
C GLY A 21 24.73 -2.70 -37.48
N ALA A 22 24.33 -1.44 -37.53
CA ALA A 22 24.40 -0.53 -36.39
C ALA A 22 23.45 -1.03 -35.29
N LEU A 23 24.03 -1.64 -34.26
CA LEU A 23 23.37 -1.89 -32.98
C LEU A 23 23.27 -0.54 -32.25
N THR A 24 22.05 -0.03 -32.05
CA THR A 24 21.81 1.03 -31.09
C THR A 24 22.04 0.45 -29.69
N ALA A 25 23.22 0.69 -29.12
CA ALA A 25 23.48 0.42 -27.72
C ALA A 25 22.48 1.24 -26.87
N PRO A 26 21.86 0.66 -25.82
CA PRO A 26 21.16 1.48 -24.83
C PRO A 26 22.16 2.49 -24.27
N ALA A 27 21.72 3.74 -24.07
CA ALA A 27 22.55 4.75 -23.44
C ALA A 27 23.13 4.16 -22.14
N ALA A 28 24.46 4.15 -22.02
CA ALA A 28 25.12 3.83 -20.77
C ALA A 28 24.61 4.84 -19.73
N GLN A 29 23.74 4.38 -18.84
CA GLN A 29 23.30 5.17 -17.70
C GLN A 29 24.57 5.43 -16.88
N ALA A 30 25.04 6.68 -16.86
CA ALA A 30 26.11 7.07 -15.96
C ALA A 30 25.73 6.60 -14.55
N ALA A 31 26.63 5.88 -13.89
CA ALA A 31 26.39 5.39 -12.53
C ALA A 31 25.91 6.56 -11.67
N ALA A 32 24.84 6.35 -10.89
CA ALA A 32 24.27 7.40 -10.06
C ALA A 32 25.37 7.99 -9.17
N GLY A 33 25.56 9.31 -9.18
CA GLY A 33 26.70 9.93 -8.48
C GLY A 33 26.61 9.79 -6.96
N CYS A 34 25.39 9.79 -6.41
CA CYS A 34 25.13 9.73 -4.98
C CYS A 34 23.64 9.56 -4.68
N ARG A 35 23.35 9.18 -3.43
CA ARG A 35 22.03 9.28 -2.80
C ARG A 35 22.13 10.16 -1.55
N VAL A 36 21.14 11.02 -1.31
CA VAL A 36 21.11 11.91 -0.14
C VAL A 36 19.82 11.71 0.63
N ASP A 37 19.91 11.29 1.88
CA ASP A 37 18.79 11.32 2.82
C ASP A 37 18.83 12.63 3.61
N TYR A 38 17.82 13.48 3.44
CA TYR A 38 17.70 14.72 4.20
C TYR A 38 16.59 14.57 5.25
N THR A 39 16.92 14.46 6.52
CA THR A 39 15.94 14.27 7.59
C THR A 39 15.84 15.55 8.40
N VAL A 40 14.68 16.21 8.43
CA VAL A 40 14.43 17.19 9.50
C VAL A 40 14.25 16.37 10.77
N SER A 41 15.13 16.51 11.75
CA SER A 41 15.12 15.69 12.98
C SER A 41 14.34 16.35 14.11
N SER A 42 14.17 17.66 14.05
CA SER A 42 13.34 18.45 14.98
C SER A 42 13.00 19.80 14.35
N GLN A 43 11.84 20.37 14.69
CA GLN A 43 11.45 21.69 14.22
C GLN A 43 10.69 22.43 15.33
N TRP A 44 10.95 23.72 15.47
CA TRP A 44 10.34 24.62 16.45
C TRP A 44 9.95 25.96 15.79
N GLY A 45 9.37 26.88 16.57
CA GLY A 45 9.01 28.21 16.08
C GLY A 45 10.23 28.96 15.54
N GLY A 46 10.31 29.14 14.22
CA GLY A 46 11.37 29.87 13.52
C GLY A 46 12.69 29.11 13.30
N GLY A 47 12.81 27.85 13.73
CA GLY A 47 14.03 27.05 13.53
C GLY A 47 13.78 25.55 13.37
N PHE A 48 14.78 24.84 12.86
CA PHE A 48 14.78 23.38 12.69
C PHE A 48 16.18 22.80 12.77
N GLY A 49 16.28 21.54 13.18
CA GLY A 49 17.47 20.70 13.06
C GLY A 49 17.29 19.69 11.93
N ALA A 50 18.32 19.46 11.13
CA ALA A 50 18.33 18.44 10.08
C ALA A 50 19.60 17.58 10.14
N SER A 51 19.43 16.30 9.77
CA SER A 51 20.52 15.36 9.49
C SER A 51 20.55 15.04 8.01
N VAL A 52 21.74 15.00 7.42
CA VAL A 52 21.96 14.75 6.00
C VAL A 52 22.93 13.59 5.85
N LYS A 53 22.44 12.47 5.34
CA LYS A 53 23.25 11.29 5.03
C LYS A 53 23.56 11.26 3.54
N ILE A 54 24.84 11.20 3.20
CA ILE A 54 25.32 11.05 1.82
C ILE A 54 25.75 9.60 1.65
N THR A 55 25.24 8.91 0.64
CA THR A 55 25.75 7.60 0.19
C THR A 55 26.40 7.78 -1.18
N ASN A 56 27.68 7.44 -1.29
CA ASN A 56 28.39 7.47 -2.56
C ASN A 56 27.96 6.24 -3.39
N LEU A 57 27.41 6.47 -4.58
CA LEU A 57 27.00 5.39 -5.49
C LEU A 57 27.92 5.28 -6.72
N GLY A 58 28.87 6.21 -6.87
CA GLY A 58 29.89 6.21 -7.91
C GLY A 58 31.25 5.72 -7.42
N ASP A 59 32.31 6.12 -8.13
CA ASP A 59 33.69 5.80 -7.78
C ASP A 59 34.07 6.34 -6.39
N ALA A 60 35.02 5.69 -5.74
CA ALA A 60 35.51 6.11 -4.43
C ALA A 60 36.03 7.56 -4.46
N ILE A 61 35.59 8.39 -3.51
CA ILE A 61 36.02 9.79 -3.37
C ILE A 61 36.80 10.00 -2.09
N ASN A 62 37.78 10.91 -2.15
CA ASN A 62 38.56 11.35 -1.00
C ASN A 62 38.40 12.87 -0.84
N GLY A 63 37.36 13.25 -0.09
CA GLY A 63 36.84 14.60 0.02
C GLY A 63 35.46 14.70 -0.63
N TRP A 64 34.52 15.29 0.09
CA TRP A 64 33.17 15.53 -0.42
C TRP A 64 32.72 16.98 -0.22
N ARG A 65 32.02 17.48 -1.22
CA ARG A 65 31.35 18.78 -1.27
C ARG A 65 29.91 18.54 -1.71
N LEU A 66 28.97 18.67 -0.79
CA LEU A 66 27.54 18.59 -1.07
C LEU A 66 26.98 20.00 -1.31
N THR A 67 26.19 20.17 -2.35
CA THR A 67 25.51 21.43 -2.67
C THR A 67 24.02 21.23 -2.84
N TRP A 68 23.24 22.19 -2.37
CA TRP A 68 21.78 22.27 -2.57
C TRP A 68 21.31 23.72 -2.50
N SER A 69 20.03 23.95 -2.81
CA SER A 69 19.38 25.24 -2.58
C SER A 69 18.15 25.09 -1.69
N PHE A 70 18.00 25.99 -0.73
CA PHE A 70 16.80 26.11 0.07
C PHE A 70 15.66 26.77 -0.71
N GLY A 71 14.45 26.25 -0.58
CA GLY A 71 13.29 26.71 -1.37
C GLY A 71 12.53 27.89 -0.78
N ALA A 72 12.72 28.21 0.51
CA ALA A 72 11.90 29.22 1.20
C ALA A 72 12.70 30.05 2.22
N GLY A 73 13.90 30.48 1.84
CA GLY A 73 14.68 31.44 2.62
C GLY A 73 15.29 30.89 3.92
N GLN A 74 15.37 29.57 4.08
CA GLN A 74 16.01 28.96 5.25
C GLN A 74 17.49 29.38 5.35
N GLN A 75 18.01 29.58 6.56
CA GLN A 75 19.40 29.99 6.82
C GLN A 75 20.03 29.10 7.90
N ILE A 76 21.19 28.50 7.62
CA ILE A 76 21.92 27.66 8.57
C ILE A 76 22.57 28.56 9.63
N SER A 77 22.31 28.25 10.91
CA SER A 77 22.87 28.97 12.06
C SER A 77 24.00 28.19 12.73
N GLN A 78 23.98 26.85 12.65
CA GLN A 78 25.01 25.98 13.23
C GLN A 78 25.09 24.68 12.42
N ILE A 79 26.30 24.16 12.20
CA ILE A 79 26.53 22.87 11.55
C ILE A 79 27.54 22.04 12.35
N TRP A 80 27.42 20.71 12.31
CA TRP A 80 28.39 19.78 12.87
C TRP A 80 28.71 18.65 11.89
N ASN A 81 29.88 18.04 12.05
CA ASN A 81 30.44 17.01 11.14
C ASN A 81 30.60 17.46 9.68
N ALA A 82 30.50 18.76 9.42
CA ALA A 82 30.75 19.42 8.15
C ALA A 82 31.11 20.89 8.39
N THR A 83 31.76 21.53 7.43
CA THR A 83 31.82 23.00 7.34
C THR A 83 30.86 23.48 6.26
N HIS A 84 30.32 24.70 6.36
CA HIS A 84 29.41 25.22 5.34
C HIS A 84 29.66 26.67 4.97
N THR A 85 29.23 27.02 3.76
CA THR A 85 29.00 28.40 3.31
C THR A 85 27.58 28.49 2.76
N GLN A 86 26.89 29.59 3.06
CA GLN A 86 25.57 29.88 2.49
C GLN A 86 25.54 31.29 1.90
N SER A 87 25.01 31.41 0.68
CA SER A 87 24.73 32.69 0.03
C SER A 87 23.31 32.69 -0.51
N GLY A 88 22.43 33.48 0.10
CA GLY A 88 21.00 33.43 -0.16
C GLY A 88 20.45 32.02 0.07
N ALA A 89 19.88 31.43 -0.98
CA ALA A 89 19.34 30.07 -0.95
C ALA A 89 20.41 28.97 -1.12
N ALA A 90 21.57 29.28 -1.72
CA ALA A 90 22.56 28.28 -2.11
C ALA A 90 23.44 27.89 -0.92
N VAL A 91 23.53 26.59 -0.64
CA VAL A 91 24.35 26.01 0.43
C VAL A 91 25.42 25.10 -0.15
N THR A 92 26.63 25.22 0.40
CA THR A 92 27.72 24.27 0.20
C THR A 92 28.14 23.71 1.56
N ALA A 93 28.11 22.40 1.72
CA ALA A 93 28.69 21.70 2.87
C ALA A 93 29.90 20.86 2.42
N THR A 94 30.98 20.86 3.20
CA THR A 94 32.20 20.09 2.92
C THR A 94 32.62 19.26 4.12
N ASN A 95 33.29 18.14 3.84
CA ASN A 95 33.78 17.23 4.87
C ASN A 95 34.74 17.89 5.87
N VAL A 96 34.77 17.36 7.09
CA VAL A 96 35.84 17.61 8.07
C VAL A 96 36.94 16.56 7.93
N SER A 97 38.01 16.67 8.72
CA SER A 97 39.25 15.88 8.54
C SER A 97 39.05 14.37 8.61
N TYR A 98 38.06 13.88 9.35
CA TYR A 98 37.88 12.45 9.61
C TYR A 98 36.80 11.76 8.75
N ASN A 99 36.00 12.51 7.98
CA ASN A 99 34.84 11.94 7.27
C ASN A 99 34.83 12.19 5.75
N GLY A 100 35.98 12.53 5.16
CA GLY A 100 36.09 12.83 3.73
C GLY A 100 36.16 11.60 2.81
N SER A 101 36.61 10.45 3.31
CA SER A 101 36.77 9.25 2.48
C SER A 101 35.46 8.47 2.37
N LEU A 102 34.95 8.30 1.15
CA LEU A 102 33.74 7.52 0.84
C LEU A 102 34.01 6.58 -0.33
N GLY A 103 34.17 5.29 -0.04
CA GLY A 103 34.15 4.24 -1.07
C GLY A 103 32.78 4.10 -1.73
N THR A 104 32.70 3.35 -2.82
CA THR A 104 31.42 3.00 -3.45
C THR A 104 30.50 2.25 -2.48
N GLY A 105 29.28 2.72 -2.33
CA GLY A 105 28.28 2.23 -1.37
C GLY A 105 28.46 2.72 0.06
N ALA A 106 29.55 3.42 0.39
CA ALA A 106 29.79 3.95 1.73
C ALA A 106 28.94 5.21 1.98
N SER A 107 28.67 5.48 3.26
CA SER A 107 27.91 6.67 3.68
C SER A 107 28.64 7.50 4.73
N THR A 108 28.35 8.80 4.76
CA THR A 108 28.68 9.72 5.85
C THR A 108 27.45 10.54 6.22
N GLU A 109 27.46 11.15 7.39
CA GLU A 109 26.34 11.92 7.91
C GLU A 109 26.82 13.19 8.62
N PHE A 110 26.14 14.30 8.37
CA PHE A 110 26.32 15.56 9.06
C PHE A 110 24.97 16.16 9.44
N GLY A 111 24.96 17.13 10.35
CA GLY A 111 23.71 17.79 10.74
C GLY A 111 23.87 19.27 10.98
N PHE A 112 22.76 19.99 10.97
CA PHE A 112 22.74 21.43 11.17
C PHE A 112 21.45 21.91 11.83
N ASN A 113 21.52 23.08 12.47
CA ASN A 113 20.37 23.88 12.84
C ASN A 113 20.25 25.07 11.88
N ALA A 114 19.03 25.39 11.47
CA ALA A 114 18.72 26.48 10.57
C ALA A 114 17.43 27.21 10.97
N SER A 115 17.34 28.48 10.64
CA SER A 115 16.10 29.26 10.74
C SER A 115 15.24 29.08 9.50
N TRP A 116 13.93 29.20 9.65
CA TRP A 116 12.96 29.26 8.55
C TRP A 116 11.92 30.34 8.83
N ASN A 117 11.30 30.88 7.79
CA ASN A 117 10.23 31.88 7.91
C ASN A 117 9.07 31.51 6.99
N GLY A 118 7.88 31.31 7.54
CA GLY A 118 6.66 30.97 6.79
C GLY A 118 6.57 29.50 6.37
N SER A 119 7.56 28.95 5.66
CA SER A 119 7.60 27.54 5.25
C SER A 119 9.01 26.93 5.31
N ASN A 120 9.08 25.61 5.43
CA ASN A 120 10.34 24.85 5.49
C ASN A 120 10.33 23.65 4.52
N PRO A 121 10.29 23.88 3.19
CA PRO A 121 10.37 22.80 2.22
C PRO A 121 11.75 22.12 2.25
N VAL A 122 11.75 20.79 2.18
CA VAL A 122 12.96 19.99 2.08
C VAL A 122 13.57 20.14 0.67
N PRO A 123 14.89 20.37 0.53
CA PRO A 123 15.53 20.41 -0.78
C PRO A 123 15.39 19.07 -1.51
N THR A 124 15.06 19.11 -2.80
CA THR A 124 14.85 17.90 -3.62
C THR A 124 16.01 17.59 -4.55
N SER A 125 16.91 18.54 -4.77
CA SER A 125 18.08 18.39 -5.64
C SER A 125 19.37 18.65 -4.87
N PHE A 126 20.29 17.71 -4.97
CA PHE A 126 21.62 17.78 -4.38
C PHE A 126 22.67 17.44 -5.44
N ALA A 127 23.87 18.00 -5.31
CA ALA A 127 25.02 17.58 -6.09
C ALA A 127 26.24 17.34 -5.20
N LEU A 128 26.90 16.19 -5.40
CA LEU A 128 28.12 15.77 -4.72
C LEU A 128 29.32 15.98 -5.65
N ASN A 129 30.28 16.80 -5.21
CA ASN A 129 31.47 17.17 -5.98
C ASN A 129 31.15 17.73 -7.39
N GLY A 130 29.99 18.38 -7.54
CA GLY A 130 29.52 18.94 -8.81
C GLY A 130 28.65 17.99 -9.65
N THR A 131 28.52 16.72 -9.25
CA THR A 131 27.66 15.72 -9.91
C THR A 131 26.33 15.63 -9.20
N THR A 132 25.22 15.83 -9.93
CA THR A 132 23.86 15.69 -9.39
C THR A 132 23.63 14.29 -8.82
N CYS A 133 23.10 14.22 -7.60
CA CYS A 133 22.66 12.96 -6.99
C CYS A 133 21.38 12.49 -7.68
N THR A 134 21.44 11.31 -8.28
CA THR A 134 20.31 10.68 -8.99
C THR A 134 19.80 9.42 -8.28
N GLY A 135 20.42 9.00 -7.17
CA GLY A 135 19.82 8.05 -6.24
C GLY A 135 18.87 8.79 -5.30
N ASP A 136 17.66 8.24 -5.09
CA ASP A 136 16.53 8.85 -4.35
C ASP A 136 16.93 9.88 -3.27
N THR A 137 16.76 11.17 -3.57
CA THR A 137 16.96 12.29 -2.64
C THR A 137 15.73 12.44 -1.74
N GLY A 138 15.51 11.50 -0.82
CA GLY A 138 14.30 11.44 0.00
C GLY A 138 14.39 12.26 1.29
N PRO A 139 13.30 12.91 1.74
CA PRO A 139 13.18 13.37 3.11
C PRO A 139 13.19 12.16 4.06
N GLY A 140 14.14 12.06 4.98
CA GLY A 140 14.10 11.05 6.04
C GLY A 140 13.13 11.42 7.16
N PRO A 141 12.74 10.45 8.02
CA PRO A 141 11.64 10.61 8.97
C PRO A 141 11.99 11.46 10.20
N SER A 142 11.23 12.53 10.47
CA SER A 142 11.28 13.30 11.72
C SER A 142 10.46 12.61 12.84
N PRO A 143 10.92 12.61 14.12
CA PRO A 143 10.08 12.28 15.27
C PRO A 143 9.06 13.40 15.60
N SER A 144 7.97 12.97 16.25
CA SER A 144 6.62 13.56 16.43
C SER A 144 6.50 14.86 17.28
N PRO A 145 5.39 15.66 17.18
CA PRO A 145 5.21 16.96 17.87
C PRO A 145 4.21 16.96 19.05
N SER A 146 4.24 18.01 19.89
CA SER A 146 3.09 18.56 20.66
C SER A 146 3.45 19.92 21.32
N PRO A 147 2.51 20.87 21.61
CA PRO A 147 1.39 21.37 20.80
C PRO A 147 1.38 22.92 20.63
N SER A 148 0.57 23.37 19.66
CA SER A 148 -0.08 24.70 19.50
C SER A 148 0.74 25.98 19.27
N ALA A 149 0.67 26.49 18.04
CA ALA A 149 -0.18 27.66 17.72
C ALA A 149 -0.56 27.62 16.22
N THR A 150 -1.85 27.79 15.94
CA THR A 150 -2.47 27.74 14.61
C THR A 150 -1.92 28.81 13.66
N PRO A 151 -1.63 28.45 12.39
CA PRO A 151 -1.94 29.33 11.28
C PRO A 151 -2.81 28.64 10.22
N THR A 152 -3.60 29.46 9.56
CA THR A 152 -4.71 29.12 8.65
C THR A 152 -4.26 28.29 7.42
N PRO A 153 -5.09 27.36 6.90
CA PRO A 153 -4.68 26.37 5.89
C PRO A 153 -4.43 26.94 4.49
N GLY A 154 -3.30 26.56 3.89
CA GLY A 154 -3.18 26.48 2.43
C GLY A 154 -4.02 25.28 1.93
N THR A 155 -4.82 25.50 0.91
CA THR A 155 -5.88 24.61 0.42
C THR A 155 -5.35 23.22 0.02
N THR A 156 -5.49 22.24 0.91
CA THR A 156 -5.80 20.86 0.51
C THR A 156 -7.06 20.94 -0.36
N PRO A 157 -7.11 20.31 -1.57
CA PRO A 157 -8.34 20.26 -2.33
C PRO A 157 -9.40 19.63 -1.42
N THR A 158 -10.37 20.43 -1.00
CA THR A 158 -11.51 19.94 -0.23
C THR A 158 -12.20 18.94 -1.15
N PRO A 159 -12.48 17.70 -0.70
CA PRO A 159 -13.29 16.78 -1.47
C PRO A 159 -14.56 17.51 -1.90
N GLY A 160 -14.84 17.54 -3.20
CA GLY A 160 -16.04 18.21 -3.71
C GLY A 160 -17.27 17.66 -2.99
N THR A 161 -18.31 18.48 -2.83
CA THR A 161 -19.58 18.02 -2.25
C THR A 161 -20.03 16.73 -2.93
N GLY A 162 -20.11 15.62 -2.17
CA GLY A 162 -20.49 14.30 -2.68
C GLY A 162 -19.34 13.40 -3.17
N SER A 163 -18.06 13.71 -2.89
CA SER A 163 -16.95 12.77 -3.11
C SER A 163 -17.12 11.50 -2.28
N LEU A 164 -16.87 10.34 -2.89
CA LEU A 164 -16.86 9.02 -2.26
C LEU A 164 -15.41 8.55 -2.00
N PRO A 165 -15.18 7.43 -1.28
CA PRO A 165 -13.85 7.04 -0.83
C PRO A 165 -12.76 7.06 -1.90
N CYS A 166 -13.03 6.52 -3.10
CA CYS A 166 -12.04 6.50 -4.17
C CYS A 166 -11.81 7.86 -4.84
N ASP A 167 -12.81 8.76 -4.82
CA ASP A 167 -12.61 10.15 -5.25
C ASP A 167 -11.67 10.89 -4.28
N ILE A 168 -11.83 10.64 -2.98
CA ILE A 168 -10.99 11.20 -1.91
C ILE A 168 -9.56 10.70 -2.03
N TYR A 169 -9.39 9.39 -2.23
CA TYR A 169 -8.09 8.77 -2.45
C TYR A 169 -7.37 9.31 -3.70
N ALA A 170 -8.09 9.47 -4.81
CA ALA A 170 -7.55 10.07 -6.03
C ALA A 170 -7.13 11.53 -5.81
N ALA A 171 -7.96 12.35 -5.14
CA ALA A 171 -7.62 13.73 -4.80
C ALA A 171 -6.41 13.82 -3.85
N GLY A 172 -6.21 12.79 -3.01
CA GLY A 172 -5.06 12.64 -2.12
C GLY A 172 -3.79 12.10 -2.79
N GLY A 173 -3.79 11.88 -4.11
CA GLY A 173 -2.63 11.40 -4.86
C GLY A 173 -2.37 9.89 -4.75
N THR A 174 -3.30 9.12 -4.17
CA THR A 174 -3.20 7.67 -4.01
C THR A 174 -4.46 6.99 -4.54
N PRO A 175 -4.65 6.90 -5.86
CA PRO A 175 -5.91 6.45 -6.45
C PRO A 175 -6.19 4.97 -6.17
N CYS A 176 -7.48 4.62 -6.09
CA CYS A 176 -7.91 3.23 -5.99
C CYS A 176 -7.44 2.39 -7.17
N ILE A 177 -6.89 1.22 -6.87
CA ILE A 177 -6.54 0.16 -7.82
C ILE A 177 -7.53 -1.01 -7.79
N ALA A 178 -8.32 -1.10 -6.73
CA ALA A 178 -9.43 -2.01 -6.59
C ALA A 178 -10.43 -1.42 -5.58
N ALA A 179 -11.72 -1.48 -5.88
CA ALA A 179 -12.77 -0.91 -5.06
C ALA A 179 -13.96 -1.86 -4.99
N HIS A 180 -14.21 -2.47 -3.82
CA HIS A 180 -15.18 -3.54 -3.64
C HIS A 180 -16.23 -3.16 -2.60
N SER A 181 -17.50 -3.37 -2.91
CA SER A 181 -18.58 -3.19 -1.95
C SER A 181 -19.80 -3.96 -2.41
N THR A 182 -20.52 -4.58 -1.47
CA THR A 182 -21.87 -5.10 -1.72
C THR A 182 -22.95 -4.11 -1.30
N THR A 183 -22.56 -2.96 -0.75
CA THR A 183 -23.48 -2.05 -0.06
C THR A 183 -23.68 -0.72 -0.78
N ARG A 184 -22.64 -0.12 -1.35
CA ARG A 184 -22.72 1.17 -2.05
C ARG A 184 -21.60 1.37 -3.07
N ALA A 185 -21.77 2.37 -3.94
CA ALA A 185 -20.67 2.87 -4.75
C ALA A 185 -19.57 3.51 -3.88
N LEU A 186 -18.33 3.41 -4.35
CA LEU A 186 -17.12 4.01 -3.76
C LEU A 186 -16.54 5.14 -4.62
N LEU A 187 -17.14 5.37 -5.80
CA LEU A 187 -16.87 6.47 -6.73
C LEU A 187 -18.18 7.18 -7.04
N ARG A 188 -18.20 8.51 -6.96
CA ARG A 188 -19.42 9.30 -7.19
C ARG A 188 -20.07 9.03 -8.54
N SER A 189 -19.26 8.83 -9.58
CA SER A 189 -19.73 8.58 -10.95
C SER A 189 -20.11 7.12 -11.22
N TYR A 190 -19.87 6.21 -10.28
CA TYR A 190 -20.10 4.79 -10.52
C TYR A 190 -21.58 4.46 -10.62
N ASN A 191 -21.98 3.95 -11.78
CA ASN A 191 -23.36 3.53 -12.07
C ASN A 191 -23.43 2.05 -12.50
N GLY A 192 -22.42 1.27 -12.13
CA GLY A 192 -22.26 -0.12 -12.55
C GLY A 192 -22.84 -1.14 -11.58
N ASN A 193 -22.46 -2.40 -11.79
CA ASN A 193 -22.82 -3.52 -10.93
C ASN A 193 -21.91 -3.57 -9.71
N LEU A 194 -22.44 -3.75 -8.51
CA LEU A 194 -21.65 -3.89 -7.28
C LEU A 194 -21.22 -5.35 -7.06
N TYR A 195 -22.12 -6.30 -7.29
CA TYR A 195 -21.85 -7.72 -7.10
C TYR A 195 -22.80 -8.58 -7.96
N GLN A 196 -22.52 -9.87 -8.03
CA GLN A 196 -23.35 -10.88 -8.69
C GLN A 196 -23.88 -11.87 -7.66
N VAL A 197 -25.18 -12.16 -7.74
CA VAL A 197 -25.82 -13.26 -7.02
C VAL A 197 -26.13 -14.42 -7.94
N ARG A 198 -26.09 -15.64 -7.40
CA ARG A 198 -26.55 -16.87 -8.05
C ARG A 198 -27.61 -17.52 -7.18
N ARG A 199 -28.74 -17.90 -7.78
CA ARG A 199 -29.82 -18.56 -7.05
C ARG A 199 -29.76 -20.09 -7.18
N SER A 200 -30.11 -20.79 -6.11
CA SER A 200 -30.00 -22.25 -6.03
C SER A 200 -31.08 -22.99 -6.81
N SER A 201 -32.21 -22.34 -7.11
CA SER A 201 -33.34 -22.96 -7.81
C SER A 201 -33.01 -23.42 -9.23
N ASP A 202 -32.16 -22.68 -9.95
CA ASP A 202 -31.83 -22.95 -11.34
C ASP A 202 -30.41 -22.53 -11.76
N ASN A 203 -29.56 -22.14 -10.81
CA ASN A 203 -28.19 -21.67 -11.04
C ASN A 203 -28.05 -20.42 -11.92
N THR A 204 -29.15 -19.72 -12.23
CA THR A 204 -29.06 -18.46 -12.95
C THR A 204 -28.44 -17.38 -12.07
N THR A 205 -27.82 -16.38 -12.71
CA THR A 205 -27.15 -15.27 -12.03
C THR A 205 -27.81 -13.94 -12.32
N ARG A 206 -27.64 -13.00 -11.40
CA ARG A 206 -28.09 -11.61 -11.53
C ARG A 206 -27.06 -10.67 -10.95
N ASN A 207 -26.72 -9.64 -11.71
CA ASN A 207 -25.91 -8.55 -11.18
C ASN A 207 -26.79 -7.56 -10.42
N ILE A 208 -26.31 -7.12 -9.26
CA ILE A 208 -26.94 -6.11 -8.44
C ILE A 208 -26.14 -4.82 -8.59
N GLY A 209 -26.75 -3.82 -9.22
CA GLY A 209 -26.18 -2.49 -9.37
C GLY A 209 -26.60 -1.52 -8.28
N VAL A 210 -26.21 -0.26 -8.46
CA VAL A 210 -26.63 0.85 -7.61
C VAL A 210 -28.04 1.35 -7.98
N LEU A 211 -28.74 1.98 -7.02
CA LEU A 211 -30.02 2.65 -7.27
C LEU A 211 -29.88 3.88 -8.18
N ALA A 212 -28.74 4.57 -8.08
CA ALA A 212 -28.34 5.71 -8.90
C ALA A 212 -26.81 5.82 -8.86
N ALA A 213 -26.22 6.59 -9.78
CA ALA A 213 -24.77 6.81 -9.79
C ALA A 213 -24.26 7.32 -8.43
N GLY A 214 -23.22 6.67 -7.89
CA GLY A 214 -22.67 6.97 -6.56
C GLY A 214 -23.56 6.53 -5.39
N GLY A 215 -24.67 5.84 -5.66
CA GLY A 215 -25.67 5.45 -4.66
C GLY A 215 -25.44 4.08 -4.02
N THR A 216 -26.46 3.63 -3.30
CA THR A 216 -26.49 2.35 -2.57
C THR A 216 -26.92 1.21 -3.48
N ALA A 217 -26.66 -0.03 -3.07
CA ALA A 217 -27.09 -1.23 -3.78
C ALA A 217 -28.61 -1.29 -3.96
N ASN A 218 -29.06 -1.81 -5.10
CA ASN A 218 -30.47 -2.11 -5.36
C ASN A 218 -30.88 -3.44 -4.72
N ALA A 219 -31.06 -3.43 -3.39
CA ALA A 219 -31.46 -4.62 -2.64
C ALA A 219 -32.81 -5.20 -3.08
N ALA A 220 -33.74 -4.38 -3.58
CA ALA A 220 -35.03 -4.85 -4.08
C ALA A 220 -34.90 -5.76 -5.32
N ALA A 221 -33.90 -5.50 -6.17
CA ALA A 221 -33.58 -6.38 -7.30
C ALA A 221 -33.05 -7.75 -6.82
N GLN A 222 -32.26 -7.78 -5.75
CA GLN A 222 -31.83 -9.03 -5.14
C GLN A 222 -33.01 -9.76 -4.51
N ASP A 223 -33.84 -9.07 -3.71
CA ASP A 223 -35.00 -9.66 -3.05
C ASP A 223 -35.93 -10.34 -4.06
N SER A 224 -36.20 -9.66 -5.18
CA SER A 224 -37.04 -10.18 -6.27
C SER A 224 -36.40 -11.39 -6.96
N PHE A 225 -35.08 -11.35 -7.20
CA PHE A 225 -34.37 -12.43 -7.87
C PHE A 225 -34.26 -13.70 -7.02
N CYS A 226 -34.09 -13.52 -5.70
CA CYS A 226 -33.89 -14.58 -4.72
C CYS A 226 -35.19 -15.06 -4.08
N ALA A 227 -36.35 -14.52 -4.48
CA ALA A 227 -37.65 -14.92 -3.94
C ALA A 227 -37.89 -16.43 -4.10
N GLY A 228 -38.26 -17.10 -3.00
CA GLY A 228 -38.57 -18.54 -3.00
C GLY A 228 -37.36 -19.47 -3.15
N THR A 229 -36.14 -18.95 -3.02
CA THR A 229 -34.91 -19.75 -3.13
C THR A 229 -33.79 -19.16 -2.26
N SER A 230 -32.65 -19.85 -2.18
CA SER A 230 -31.44 -19.29 -1.57
C SER A 230 -30.56 -18.67 -2.64
N CYS A 231 -29.84 -17.60 -2.28
CA CYS A 231 -28.87 -16.96 -3.14
C CYS A 231 -27.50 -16.90 -2.48
N VAL A 232 -26.47 -16.96 -3.31
CA VAL A 232 -25.08 -16.78 -2.91
C VAL A 232 -24.43 -15.67 -3.73
N ILE A 233 -23.46 -14.96 -3.16
CA ILE A 233 -22.68 -13.92 -3.86
C ILE A 233 -21.51 -14.61 -4.57
N THR A 234 -21.45 -14.54 -5.89
CA THR A 234 -20.41 -15.22 -6.68
C THR A 234 -19.26 -14.30 -7.08
N ILE A 235 -19.56 -13.01 -7.29
CA ILE A 235 -18.57 -12.01 -7.70
C ILE A 235 -18.86 -10.71 -6.94
N ILE A 236 -17.80 -10.04 -6.47
CA ILE A 236 -17.85 -8.65 -6.05
C ILE A 236 -17.07 -7.85 -7.09
N TYR A 237 -17.75 -6.93 -7.76
CA TYR A 237 -17.18 -6.19 -8.87
C TYR A 237 -16.27 -5.07 -8.36
N ASP A 238 -15.16 -4.87 -9.08
CA ASP A 238 -14.25 -3.76 -8.89
C ASP A 238 -14.78 -2.51 -9.59
N GLN A 239 -15.03 -1.47 -8.80
CA GLN A 239 -15.55 -0.20 -9.27
C GLN A 239 -14.49 0.70 -9.89
N SER A 240 -13.20 0.41 -9.67
CA SER A 240 -12.07 1.27 -10.11
C SER A 240 -11.88 1.31 -11.63
N GLY A 241 -12.50 0.38 -12.36
CA GLY A 241 -12.34 0.24 -13.81
C GLY A 241 -11.09 -0.56 -14.23
N ARG A 242 -10.30 -1.07 -13.27
CA ARG A 242 -9.16 -1.97 -13.55
C ARG A 242 -9.57 -3.43 -13.68
N GLY A 243 -10.84 -3.70 -13.40
CA GLY A 243 -11.45 -5.00 -13.59
C GLY A 243 -11.01 -6.01 -12.55
N ASN A 244 -10.57 -5.59 -11.37
CA ASN A 244 -10.11 -6.42 -10.24
C ASN A 244 -11.21 -7.15 -9.47
N ASN A 245 -12.25 -7.60 -10.18
CA ASN A 245 -13.38 -8.32 -9.61
C ASN A 245 -12.92 -9.53 -8.78
N LEU A 246 -13.45 -9.63 -7.56
CA LEU A 246 -13.24 -10.72 -6.61
C LEU A 246 -14.26 -11.82 -6.88
N GLY A 247 -13.80 -13.00 -7.30
CA GLY A 247 -14.66 -14.17 -7.44
C GLY A 247 -14.49 -15.13 -6.27
N TYR A 248 -15.53 -15.85 -5.89
CA TYR A 248 -15.42 -16.82 -4.79
C TYR A 248 -14.46 -17.98 -5.14
N GLN A 249 -13.72 -18.47 -4.15
CA GLN A 249 -12.73 -19.55 -4.33
C GLN A 249 -13.35 -20.95 -4.22
N GLY A 250 -14.12 -21.36 -5.23
CA GLY A 250 -14.69 -22.71 -5.26
C GLY A 250 -15.03 -23.19 -6.67
N PRO A 251 -15.56 -24.42 -6.79
CA PRO A 251 -16.10 -24.92 -8.05
C PRO A 251 -17.17 -23.97 -8.60
N GLY A 252 -17.03 -23.54 -9.85
CA GLY A 252 -17.91 -22.54 -10.49
C GLY A 252 -17.54 -21.07 -10.21
N GLY A 253 -16.53 -20.82 -9.38
CA GLY A 253 -15.93 -19.50 -9.16
C GLY A 253 -14.54 -19.41 -9.78
N VAL A 254 -13.54 -18.98 -9.02
CA VAL A 254 -12.14 -18.86 -9.48
C VAL A 254 -11.27 -20.09 -9.13
N GLY A 255 -11.89 -21.21 -8.77
CA GLY A 255 -11.20 -22.42 -8.32
C GLY A 255 -10.80 -22.37 -6.84
N GLY A 256 -10.49 -23.54 -6.26
CA GLY A 256 -10.37 -23.74 -4.81
C GLY A 256 -11.46 -24.69 -4.30
N ALA A 257 -11.54 -24.84 -2.99
CA ALA A 257 -12.43 -25.83 -2.36
C ALA A 257 -13.44 -25.24 -1.37
N VAL A 258 -13.58 -23.91 -1.31
CA VAL A 258 -14.50 -23.21 -0.39
C VAL A 258 -15.81 -22.79 -1.08
N ASN A 259 -16.78 -22.36 -0.28
CA ASN A 259 -18.13 -22.01 -0.74
C ASN A 259 -18.30 -20.49 -0.93
N PRO A 260 -19.21 -20.03 -1.80
CA PRO A 260 -19.59 -18.61 -1.83
C PRO A 260 -20.40 -18.22 -0.59
N ALA A 261 -20.35 -16.95 -0.21
CA ALA A 261 -21.15 -16.38 0.87
C ALA A 261 -22.64 -16.37 0.50
N SER A 262 -23.51 -16.57 1.50
CA SER A 262 -24.96 -16.35 1.35
C SER A 262 -25.24 -14.88 1.08
N ALA A 263 -26.15 -14.60 0.13
CA ALA A 263 -26.53 -13.23 -0.25
C ALA A 263 -27.56 -12.61 0.70
N THR A 264 -28.21 -13.41 1.56
CA THR A 264 -29.36 -12.98 2.37
C THR A 264 -29.15 -13.13 3.87
N SER A 265 -27.93 -13.50 4.31
CA SER A 265 -27.65 -13.74 5.73
C SER A 265 -27.76 -12.49 6.60
N GLU A 266 -27.37 -11.34 6.07
CA GLU A 266 -27.43 -10.08 6.80
C GLU A 266 -27.79 -8.93 5.85
N SER A 267 -28.90 -8.26 6.16
CA SER A 267 -29.26 -6.96 5.58
C SER A 267 -29.01 -5.85 6.58
N LEU A 268 -28.74 -4.66 6.07
CA LEU A 268 -28.49 -3.44 6.84
C LEU A 268 -29.07 -2.22 6.12
N THR A 269 -29.00 -1.06 6.76
CA THR A 269 -29.26 0.23 6.13
C THR A 269 -27.97 1.00 5.93
N VAL A 270 -27.76 1.56 4.74
CA VAL A 270 -26.68 2.50 4.42
C VAL A 270 -27.24 3.55 3.46
N GLY A 271 -26.88 4.82 3.61
CA GLY A 271 -27.43 5.90 2.79
C GLY A 271 -28.97 5.98 2.82
N GLY A 272 -29.58 5.53 3.92
CA GLY A 272 -31.04 5.45 4.08
C GLY A 272 -31.73 4.32 3.30
N SER A 273 -30.98 3.45 2.62
CA SER A 273 -31.50 2.35 1.81
C SER A 273 -31.06 0.99 2.33
N LYS A 274 -31.90 -0.03 2.13
CA LYS A 274 -31.56 -1.43 2.42
C LYS A 274 -30.40 -1.87 1.52
N ALA A 275 -29.44 -2.57 2.11
CA ALA A 275 -28.34 -3.24 1.42
C ALA A 275 -28.04 -4.60 2.08
N TYR A 276 -27.21 -5.41 1.42
CA TYR A 276 -26.75 -6.69 1.94
C TYR A 276 -25.23 -6.69 2.11
N SER A 277 -24.75 -7.28 3.20
CA SER A 277 -23.32 -7.46 3.42
C SER A 277 -22.81 -8.75 2.80
N LEU A 278 -21.48 -8.85 2.66
CA LEU A 278 -20.83 -10.12 2.40
C LEU A 278 -20.58 -10.83 3.72
N PHE A 279 -21.50 -11.73 4.09
CA PHE A 279 -21.40 -12.52 5.32
C PHE A 279 -20.62 -13.81 5.07
N ILE A 280 -19.38 -13.87 5.54
CA ILE A 280 -18.47 -15.04 5.41
C ILE A 280 -18.69 -15.98 6.61
N PRO A 281 -19.36 -17.14 6.44
CA PRO A 281 -19.75 -18.02 7.55
C PRO A 281 -18.64 -19.01 7.95
N GLY A 282 -17.42 -18.85 7.46
CA GLY A 282 -16.39 -19.89 7.45
C GLY A 282 -16.40 -20.69 6.15
N ARG A 283 -15.26 -21.29 5.79
CA ARG A 283 -15.10 -22.02 4.51
C ARG A 283 -15.66 -21.25 3.32
N SER A 284 -15.38 -19.95 3.26
CA SER A 284 -15.78 -19.05 2.18
C SER A 284 -14.74 -17.97 1.99
N SER A 285 -14.37 -17.67 0.75
CA SER A 285 -13.39 -16.63 0.45
C SER A 285 -13.51 -16.18 -0.99
N TYR A 286 -12.92 -15.02 -1.27
CA TYR A 286 -12.89 -14.42 -2.60
C TYR A 286 -11.47 -14.04 -2.94
N TRP A 287 -11.12 -14.17 -4.22
CA TRP A 287 -9.77 -13.95 -4.68
C TRP A 287 -9.73 -13.42 -6.11
N ARG A 288 -8.65 -12.70 -6.42
CA ARG A 288 -8.31 -12.26 -7.76
C ARG A 288 -6.81 -12.18 -7.95
N ASP A 289 -6.27 -12.76 -9.02
CA ASP A 289 -4.96 -12.37 -9.53
C ASP A 289 -5.04 -10.97 -10.17
N GLY A 290 -4.41 -9.99 -9.53
CA GLY A 290 -4.38 -8.60 -9.95
C GLY A 290 -3.00 -8.10 -10.39
N HIS A 291 -1.97 -8.95 -10.45
CA HIS A 291 -0.59 -8.50 -10.66
C HIS A 291 -0.37 -7.75 -11.99
N LEU A 292 -1.19 -8.03 -13.01
CA LEU A 292 -1.16 -7.37 -14.33
C LEU A 292 -2.15 -6.20 -14.47
N THR A 293 -2.89 -5.86 -13.41
CA THR A 293 -3.94 -4.83 -13.43
C THR A 293 -3.59 -3.60 -12.58
N GLY A 294 -2.37 -3.59 -12.04
CA GLY A 294 -1.82 -2.49 -11.25
C GLY A 294 -2.04 -2.60 -9.75
N VAL A 295 -2.37 -3.80 -9.23
CA VAL A 295 -2.19 -4.07 -7.80
C VAL A 295 -0.68 -4.00 -7.49
N PRO A 296 -0.24 -3.26 -6.45
CA PRO A 296 1.17 -3.09 -6.13
C PRO A 296 1.92 -4.42 -5.89
N THR A 297 3.11 -4.54 -6.46
CA THR A 297 3.98 -5.72 -6.31
C THR A 297 5.35 -5.35 -5.74
N GLY A 298 6.07 -6.34 -5.19
CA GLY A 298 7.34 -6.15 -4.51
C GLY A 298 7.23 -5.12 -3.38
N SER A 299 8.10 -4.12 -3.44
CA SER A 299 8.16 -3.02 -2.48
C SER A 299 7.34 -1.79 -2.89
N GLN A 300 6.51 -1.86 -3.93
CA GLN A 300 5.68 -0.72 -4.33
C GLN A 300 4.75 -0.31 -3.17
N PRO A 301 4.59 1.00 -2.91
CA PRO A 301 3.75 1.48 -1.82
C PRO A 301 2.26 1.24 -2.12
N GLU A 302 1.51 0.90 -1.08
CA GLU A 302 0.06 0.75 -1.15
C GLU A 302 -0.63 1.16 0.15
N GLY A 303 -1.95 1.32 0.04
CA GLY A 303 -2.82 1.45 1.20
C GLY A 303 -4.16 0.79 0.93
N MET A 304 -4.90 0.53 1.99
CA MET A 304 -6.20 -0.11 1.90
C MET A 304 -7.05 0.19 3.13
N TYR A 305 -8.35 0.07 2.96
CA TYR A 305 -9.30 0.07 4.05
C TYR A 305 -10.37 -1.00 3.84
N MET A 306 -10.98 -1.45 4.93
CA MET A 306 -12.27 -2.12 4.89
C MET A 306 -13.19 -1.64 6.00
N VAL A 307 -14.49 -1.70 5.73
CA VAL A 307 -15.54 -1.66 6.73
C VAL A 307 -15.99 -3.10 6.99
N THR A 308 -15.85 -3.55 8.23
CA THR A 308 -16.09 -4.92 8.69
C THR A 308 -16.95 -4.96 9.95
N SER A 309 -17.37 -6.15 10.39
CA SER A 309 -18.21 -6.35 11.58
C SER A 309 -17.42 -6.74 12.81
N GLY A 310 -17.35 -5.87 13.82
CA GLY A 310 -16.74 -6.16 15.14
C GLY A 310 -17.46 -7.25 15.95
N THR A 311 -18.63 -7.70 15.51
CA THR A 311 -19.46 -8.70 16.21
C THR A 311 -19.61 -10.02 15.45
N HIS A 312 -19.01 -10.15 14.26
CA HIS A 312 -19.01 -11.39 13.49
C HIS A 312 -17.56 -11.70 13.14
N VAL A 313 -16.89 -12.39 14.05
CA VAL A 313 -15.45 -12.68 14.03
C VAL A 313 -15.19 -13.97 14.79
N ASN A 314 -14.08 -14.62 14.52
CA ASN A 314 -13.54 -15.69 15.35
C ASN A 314 -12.00 -15.62 15.38
N SER A 315 -11.37 -16.66 15.92
CA SER A 315 -9.91 -16.81 15.98
C SER A 315 -9.35 -17.68 14.84
N GLY A 316 -10.17 -18.05 13.85
CA GLY A 316 -9.75 -18.88 12.73
C GLY A 316 -8.96 -18.06 11.71
N CYS A 317 -7.91 -18.64 11.13
CA CYS A 317 -7.14 -17.96 10.11
C CYS A 317 -7.81 -18.01 8.74
N CYS A 318 -7.82 -16.90 7.99
CA CYS A 318 -7.55 -15.52 8.47
C CYS A 318 -8.56 -14.59 7.81
N PHE A 319 -9.28 -13.74 8.56
CA PHE A 319 -10.28 -12.87 7.93
C PHE A 319 -9.58 -11.63 7.37
N ASP A 320 -9.03 -11.77 6.17
CA ASP A 320 -8.19 -10.74 5.56
C ASP A 320 -8.87 -10.01 4.41
N TYR A 321 -8.44 -8.78 4.16
CA TYR A 321 -8.69 -8.05 2.92
C TYR A 321 -7.43 -7.27 2.52
N GLY A 322 -6.90 -7.57 1.33
CA GLY A 322 -5.71 -6.87 0.82
C GLY A 322 -4.88 -7.67 -0.17
N ASN A 323 -3.59 -7.33 -0.22
CA ASN A 323 -2.62 -7.93 -1.15
C ASN A 323 -2.24 -9.33 -0.70
N SER A 324 -2.25 -10.28 -1.63
CA SER A 324 -1.91 -11.68 -1.36
C SER A 324 -1.06 -12.30 -2.46
N GLU A 325 -0.71 -13.57 -2.27
CA GLU A 325 0.02 -14.38 -3.24
C GLU A 325 -0.82 -14.73 -4.46
N THR A 326 -0.14 -14.70 -5.61
CA THR A 326 -0.68 -15.16 -6.90
C THR A 326 -0.76 -16.68 -6.99
N THR A 327 0.09 -17.38 -6.23
CA THR A 327 0.15 -18.85 -6.18
C THR A 327 -0.90 -19.47 -5.25
N ARG A 328 -1.53 -18.64 -4.40
CA ARG A 328 -2.42 -19.06 -3.31
C ARG A 328 -1.75 -20.02 -2.32
N ARG A 329 -0.48 -19.77 -2.06
CA ARG A 329 0.36 -20.51 -1.11
C ARG A 329 1.17 -19.48 -0.32
N ALA A 330 1.57 -19.87 0.87
CA ALA A 330 2.46 -19.07 1.70
C ALA A 330 3.86 -19.01 1.04
N ASP A 331 4.15 -17.89 0.37
CA ASP A 331 5.40 -17.70 -0.39
C ASP A 331 6.48 -16.93 0.41
N GLY A 332 6.24 -16.76 1.71
CA GLY A 332 7.20 -16.28 2.70
C GLY A 332 7.03 -14.83 3.12
N ALA A 333 7.82 -14.43 4.12
CA ALA A 333 7.72 -13.12 4.76
C ALA A 333 7.70 -11.96 3.74
N GLY A 334 6.66 -11.12 3.84
CA GLY A 334 6.41 -9.96 3.01
C GLY A 334 5.73 -10.25 1.68
N ALA A 335 5.27 -11.48 1.42
CA ALA A 335 4.53 -11.83 0.21
C ALA A 335 3.06 -11.36 0.25
N MET A 336 2.49 -11.20 1.44
CA MET A 336 1.19 -10.55 1.69
C MET A 336 1.34 -9.14 2.26
N ASP A 337 0.29 -8.34 2.12
CA ASP A 337 0.09 -7.07 2.80
C ASP A 337 -1.42 -6.83 2.88
N ALA A 338 -2.05 -7.39 3.91
CA ALA A 338 -3.50 -7.41 4.05
C ALA A 338 -3.96 -6.96 5.44
N ILE A 339 -5.12 -6.30 5.50
CA ILE A 339 -5.78 -6.03 6.78
C ILE A 339 -6.34 -7.35 7.28
N TYR A 340 -5.91 -7.79 8.45
CA TYR A 340 -6.58 -8.82 9.22
C TYR A 340 -7.55 -8.20 10.23
N PHE A 341 -8.72 -8.80 10.41
CA PHE A 341 -9.63 -8.45 11.49
C PHE A 341 -10.28 -9.67 12.15
N GLY A 342 -9.99 -9.91 13.43
CA GLY A 342 -10.53 -11.04 14.17
C GLY A 342 -9.99 -11.15 15.58
N THR A 343 -10.17 -12.31 16.21
CA THR A 343 -9.76 -12.58 17.61
C THR A 343 -8.58 -13.55 17.72
N SER A 344 -7.96 -13.94 16.59
CA SER A 344 -6.71 -14.70 16.61
C SER A 344 -5.60 -13.87 17.26
N CYS A 345 -4.89 -14.51 18.20
CA CYS A 345 -3.72 -13.93 18.87
C CYS A 345 -2.53 -14.90 18.95
N TRP A 346 -2.57 -16.01 18.20
CA TRP A 346 -1.53 -17.03 18.26
C TRP A 346 -0.16 -16.58 17.71
N PHE A 347 -0.09 -15.43 17.03
CA PHE A 347 1.16 -14.78 16.59
C PHE A 347 1.74 -13.84 17.65
N GLY A 348 1.02 -13.62 18.76
CA GLY A 348 1.43 -12.74 19.85
C GLY A 348 1.06 -11.27 19.64
N GLY A 349 1.34 -10.46 20.66
CA GLY A 349 1.25 -9.01 20.56
C GLY A 349 -0.17 -8.43 20.66
N CYS A 350 -1.14 -9.21 21.13
CA CYS A 350 -2.51 -8.77 21.43
C CYS A 350 -2.80 -8.76 22.94
N GLN A 351 -3.76 -7.95 23.37
CA GLN A 351 -4.24 -7.83 24.75
C GLN A 351 -5.77 -7.82 24.75
N GLY A 352 -6.36 -8.44 25.77
CA GLY A 352 -7.81 -8.59 25.89
C GLY A 352 -8.33 -9.72 24.99
N SER A 353 -9.60 -9.64 24.62
CA SER A 353 -10.31 -10.64 23.82
C SER A 353 -10.51 -10.25 22.35
N GLY A 354 -10.05 -9.07 21.94
CA GLY A 354 -10.28 -8.55 20.60
C GLY A 354 -11.75 -8.19 20.33
N PRO A 355 -12.16 -8.10 19.04
CA PRO A 355 -11.33 -8.31 17.86
C PRO A 355 -10.38 -7.14 17.61
N TRP A 356 -9.29 -7.41 16.91
CA TRP A 356 -8.24 -6.44 16.62
C TRP A 356 -8.05 -6.23 15.13
N VAL A 357 -7.55 -5.04 14.77
CA VAL A 357 -6.97 -4.80 13.44
C VAL A 357 -5.48 -5.16 13.51
N GLN A 358 -5.01 -6.00 12.58
CA GLN A 358 -3.59 -6.34 12.41
C GLN A 358 -3.23 -6.30 10.92
N ALA A 359 -1.94 -6.36 10.61
CA ALA A 359 -1.46 -6.59 9.25
C ALA A 359 -1.06 -8.06 9.09
N ASP A 360 -1.68 -8.77 8.14
CA ASP A 360 -1.12 -10.03 7.65
C ASP A 360 -0.05 -9.71 6.60
N LEU A 361 1.19 -10.05 6.94
CA LEU A 361 2.36 -9.82 6.07
C LEU A 361 2.97 -11.15 5.57
N GLU A 362 2.21 -12.25 5.66
CA GLU A 362 2.63 -13.64 5.49
C GLU A 362 3.56 -14.13 6.60
N TYR A 363 3.35 -15.34 7.11
CA TYR A 363 3.98 -15.89 8.34
C TYR A 363 3.79 -15.06 9.61
N GLY A 364 2.80 -14.16 9.65
CA GLY A 364 2.49 -13.44 10.88
C GLY A 364 1.36 -12.42 10.77
N LEU A 365 0.54 -12.36 11.83
CA LEU A 365 -0.38 -11.26 12.08
C LEU A 365 0.27 -10.23 13.00
N TYR A 366 0.56 -9.05 12.47
CA TYR A 366 1.35 -8.03 13.12
C TYR A 366 0.46 -6.92 13.70
N PRO A 367 0.40 -6.76 15.04
CA PRO A 367 -0.23 -5.61 15.68
C PRO A 367 0.65 -4.34 15.61
N GLY A 368 1.90 -4.48 15.17
CA GLY A 368 2.88 -3.41 14.96
C GLY A 368 4.18 -3.96 14.36
N GLY A 369 5.30 -3.26 14.52
CA GLY A 369 6.60 -3.63 13.92
C GLY A 369 7.25 -4.92 14.45
N SER A 370 6.55 -5.70 15.26
CA SER A 370 6.91 -7.06 15.67
C SER A 370 5.67 -7.78 16.20
N SER A 371 5.83 -9.07 16.53
CA SER A 371 4.84 -9.85 17.28
C SER A 371 4.80 -9.54 18.78
N SER A 372 5.58 -8.57 19.25
CA SER A 372 5.52 -8.13 20.64
C SER A 372 4.29 -7.24 20.88
N TRP A 373 3.88 -7.14 22.16
CA TRP A 373 2.75 -6.31 22.54
C TRP A 373 2.92 -4.86 22.07
N ASN A 374 1.98 -4.40 21.25
CA ASN A 374 1.85 -3.01 20.89
C ASN A 374 0.96 -2.30 21.92
N THR A 375 1.51 -1.38 22.68
CA THR A 375 0.81 -0.64 23.74
C THR A 375 -0.41 0.16 23.27
N ASN A 376 -0.48 0.51 21.99
CA ASN A 376 -1.62 1.22 21.42
C ASN A 376 -2.72 0.29 20.91
N GLN A 377 -2.43 -1.02 20.78
CA GLN A 377 -3.36 -1.99 20.26
C GLN A 377 -4.61 -2.07 21.15
N ARG A 378 -5.78 -2.11 20.53
CA ARG A 378 -7.06 -2.17 21.23
C ARG A 378 -8.11 -2.91 20.42
N ALA A 379 -9.14 -3.37 21.13
CA ALA A 379 -10.27 -4.05 20.51
C ALA A 379 -11.25 -3.06 19.86
N PHE A 380 -11.84 -3.47 18.74
CA PHE A 380 -12.91 -2.74 18.06
C PHE A 380 -14.17 -3.59 17.99
N THR A 381 -15.05 -3.45 18.98
CA THR A 381 -16.23 -4.32 19.19
C THR A 381 -17.52 -3.77 18.61
N SER A 382 -17.48 -2.60 17.96
CA SER A 382 -18.66 -2.00 17.31
C SER A 382 -19.17 -2.87 16.16
N LYS A 383 -20.48 -2.84 15.89
CA LYS A 383 -21.06 -3.61 14.77
C LYS A 383 -20.43 -3.24 13.42
N PHE A 384 -20.05 -1.99 13.23
CA PHE A 384 -19.35 -1.54 12.02
C PHE A 384 -18.01 -0.92 12.42
N VAL A 385 -16.92 -1.46 11.88
CA VAL A 385 -15.54 -1.07 12.17
C VAL A 385 -14.86 -0.69 10.88
N THR A 386 -14.22 0.49 10.86
CA THR A 386 -13.29 0.85 9.80
C THR A 386 -11.90 0.38 10.22
N ALA A 387 -11.23 -0.38 9.37
CA ALA A 387 -9.84 -0.79 9.53
C ALA A 387 -9.02 -0.27 8.35
N THR A 388 -7.81 0.25 8.60
CA THR A 388 -6.89 0.67 7.53
C THR A 388 -5.50 0.08 7.72
N LEU A 389 -4.84 -0.17 6.59
CA LEU A 389 -3.44 -0.57 6.50
C LEU A 389 -2.80 0.23 5.37
N LYS A 390 -1.60 0.76 5.60
CA LYS A 390 -0.78 1.33 4.53
C LYS A 390 0.68 1.00 4.74
N ASN A 391 1.39 0.76 3.67
CA ASN A 391 2.74 0.22 3.70
C ASN A 391 3.56 0.81 2.54
N ASN A 392 4.73 1.35 2.83
CA ASN A 392 5.61 1.89 1.79
C ASN A 392 6.49 0.81 1.14
N GLY A 393 6.35 -0.44 1.57
CA GLY A 393 7.03 -1.61 1.05
C GLY A 393 8.51 -1.74 1.40
N THR A 394 9.10 -0.79 2.13
CA THR A 394 10.55 -0.76 2.37
C THR A 394 10.92 -0.49 3.81
N SER A 395 10.24 0.41 4.50
CA SER A 395 10.69 0.85 5.82
C SER A 395 9.57 1.09 6.79
N ARG A 396 8.33 1.33 6.34
CA ARG A 396 7.26 1.80 7.20
C ARG A 396 5.89 1.27 6.80
N PHE A 397 5.09 0.93 7.80
CA PHE A 397 3.66 0.69 7.64
C PHE A 397 2.89 1.26 8.83
N ALA A 398 1.58 1.45 8.63
CA ALA A 398 0.68 1.93 9.65
C ALA A 398 -0.63 1.16 9.63
N ILE A 399 -1.20 0.94 10.82
CA ILE A 399 -2.51 0.32 11.01
C ILE A 399 -3.37 1.27 11.83
N LYS A 400 -4.62 1.45 11.41
CA LYS A 400 -5.61 2.26 12.15
C LYS A 400 -6.93 1.53 12.25
N GLY A 401 -7.73 1.92 13.24
CA GLY A 401 -9.10 1.43 13.42
C GLY A 401 -10.05 2.51 13.92
N SER A 402 -11.34 2.37 13.65
CA SER A 402 -12.39 3.24 14.20
C SER A 402 -13.75 2.55 14.20
N ASN A 403 -14.71 3.17 14.90
CA ASN A 403 -16.11 2.87 14.70
C ASN A 403 -16.56 3.48 13.36
N ALA A 404 -17.10 2.68 12.44
CA ALA A 404 -17.54 3.17 11.13
C ALA A 404 -18.80 4.06 11.21
N GLN A 405 -19.49 4.09 12.36
CA GLN A 405 -20.67 4.93 12.58
C GLN A 405 -20.34 6.29 13.21
N SER A 406 -19.12 6.49 13.75
CA SER A 406 -18.75 7.76 14.41
C SER A 406 -17.24 7.90 14.66
N GLY A 407 -16.78 9.15 14.79
CA GLY A 407 -15.42 9.45 15.25
C GLY A 407 -14.35 9.34 14.17
N ALA A 408 -13.11 9.60 14.59
CA ALA A 408 -11.92 9.60 13.73
C ALA A 408 -11.15 8.27 13.80
N LEU A 409 -10.22 8.06 12.88
CA LEU A 409 -9.29 6.93 12.93
C LEU A 409 -8.36 7.04 14.14
N TYR A 410 -8.23 5.93 14.85
CA TYR A 410 -7.25 5.76 15.91
C TYR A 410 -6.03 5.03 15.36
N THR A 411 -4.85 5.64 15.47
CA THR A 411 -3.59 5.02 15.04
C THR A 411 -3.15 3.96 16.05
N LEU A 412 -3.17 2.70 15.62
CA LEU A 412 -2.68 1.57 16.40
C LEU A 412 -1.16 1.47 16.26
N TYR A 413 -0.67 1.60 15.03
CA TYR A 413 0.75 1.55 14.74
C TYR A 413 1.09 2.49 13.58
N ASP A 414 2.28 3.11 13.64
CA ASP A 414 2.86 3.86 12.53
C ASP A 414 4.40 3.87 12.67
N GLY A 415 5.06 2.91 12.03
CA GLY A 415 6.47 2.66 12.28
C GLY A 415 7.08 1.60 11.37
N ALA A 416 8.24 1.09 11.78
CA ALA A 416 9.04 0.18 10.98
C ALA A 416 8.34 -1.16 10.64
N LEU A 417 8.65 -1.70 9.46
CA LEU A 417 8.31 -3.09 9.13
C LEU A 417 8.96 -4.07 10.10
N PRO A 418 8.35 -5.24 10.35
CA PRO A 418 8.99 -6.29 11.13
C PRO A 418 10.34 -6.73 10.52
N ARG A 419 11.24 -7.20 11.38
CA ARG A 419 12.58 -7.65 10.96
C ARG A 419 12.44 -8.79 9.93
N GLY A 420 13.07 -8.62 8.77
CA GLY A 420 13.04 -9.60 7.68
C GLY A 420 11.94 -9.39 6.63
N TYR A 421 11.07 -8.39 6.81
CA TYR A 421 9.98 -8.05 5.90
C TYR A 421 10.32 -6.87 4.97
N SER A 422 11.53 -6.31 5.12
CA SER A 422 12.05 -5.22 4.29
C SER A 422 13.12 -5.73 3.32
N PRO A 423 13.02 -5.44 2.00
CA PRO A 423 11.83 -4.93 1.33
C PRO A 423 10.70 -5.98 1.32
N MET A 424 9.46 -5.51 1.21
CA MET A 424 8.30 -6.36 0.95
C MET A 424 8.42 -7.04 -0.42
N LYS A 425 7.73 -8.17 -0.59
CA LYS A 425 7.78 -9.05 -1.77
C LYS A 425 6.37 -9.36 -2.28
N LYS A 426 5.49 -8.37 -2.19
CA LYS A 426 4.06 -8.49 -2.53
C LYS A 426 3.86 -9.03 -3.93
N GLN A 427 2.85 -9.85 -4.13
CA GLN A 427 2.63 -10.48 -5.44
C GLN A 427 1.49 -9.86 -6.23
N GLY A 428 0.62 -9.09 -5.60
CA GLY A 428 -0.42 -8.33 -6.29
C GLY A 428 -1.69 -9.13 -6.61
N ALA A 429 -1.91 -10.27 -5.97
CA ALA A 429 -3.27 -10.81 -5.88
C ALA A 429 -4.07 -10.04 -4.83
N ILE A 430 -5.39 -10.22 -4.84
CA ILE A 430 -6.30 -9.63 -3.87
C ILE A 430 -7.06 -10.78 -3.20
N ILE A 431 -7.07 -10.78 -1.87
CA ILE A 431 -7.84 -11.73 -1.07
C ILE A 431 -8.93 -11.04 -0.27
N LEU A 432 -10.02 -11.76 -0.01
CA LEU A 432 -11.07 -11.37 0.92
C LEU A 432 -11.64 -12.57 1.68
N GLY A 433 -11.63 -12.48 3.01
CA GLY A 433 -12.28 -13.42 3.92
C GLY A 433 -11.48 -14.67 4.22
N SER A 434 -10.18 -14.69 3.89
CA SER A 434 -9.27 -15.80 4.14
C SER A 434 -7.81 -15.36 4.06
N GLY A 435 -6.87 -16.16 4.58
CA GLY A 435 -5.42 -15.96 4.38
C GLY A 435 -4.98 -16.24 2.94
N GLY A 436 -3.69 -16.00 2.65
CA GLY A 436 -3.10 -16.20 1.32
C GLY A 436 -3.07 -17.66 0.84
N ASP A 437 -3.00 -18.62 1.77
CA ASP A 437 -2.72 -20.04 1.51
C ASP A 437 -3.91 -21.01 1.73
N CYS A 438 -4.98 -20.54 2.39
CA CYS A 438 -6.10 -21.32 2.94
C CYS A 438 -6.98 -22.16 1.98
N CYS A 439 -6.96 -21.85 0.69
CA CYS A 439 -8.18 -22.02 -0.12
C CYS A 439 -8.03 -22.95 -1.31
N ILE A 440 -6.82 -23.52 -1.47
CA ILE A 440 -6.58 -24.67 -2.34
C ILE A 440 -7.18 -25.95 -1.73
N ASP A 441 -7.17 -26.11 -0.42
CA ASP A 441 -7.54 -27.35 0.30
C ASP A 441 -8.70 -27.18 1.30
N ASN A 442 -9.40 -26.04 1.26
CA ASN A 442 -10.57 -25.74 2.08
C ASN A 442 -10.28 -25.67 3.60
N THR A 443 -9.14 -25.08 3.93
CA THR A 443 -8.70 -24.86 5.31
C THR A 443 -9.11 -23.51 5.89
N ASN A 444 -9.83 -22.66 5.14
CA ASN A 444 -10.32 -21.38 5.69
C ASN A 444 -11.27 -21.58 6.89
N GLN A 445 -10.79 -21.21 8.08
CA GLN A 445 -11.51 -21.28 9.35
C GLN A 445 -12.05 -19.92 9.80
N SER A 446 -11.66 -18.83 9.15
CA SER A 446 -12.08 -17.50 9.53
C SER A 446 -13.54 -17.23 9.19
N ILE A 447 -14.22 -16.49 10.06
CA ILE A 447 -15.53 -15.91 9.79
C ILE A 447 -15.43 -14.40 9.83
N GLY A 448 -16.30 -13.72 9.08
CA GLY A 448 -16.32 -12.27 9.10
C GLY A 448 -17.43 -11.67 8.26
N THR A 449 -17.58 -10.35 8.33
CA THR A 449 -18.52 -9.63 7.46
C THR A 449 -17.81 -8.48 6.79
N PHE A 450 -17.88 -8.42 5.47
CA PHE A 450 -17.33 -7.31 4.68
C PHE A 450 -18.48 -6.46 4.12
N TYR A 451 -18.37 -5.14 4.25
CA TYR A 451 -19.38 -4.20 3.75
C TYR A 451 -18.88 -3.41 2.53
N GLU A 452 -17.68 -2.85 2.66
CA GLU A 452 -16.96 -2.11 1.61
C GLU A 452 -15.46 -2.07 1.91
N GLY A 453 -14.65 -1.83 0.90
CA GLY A 453 -13.21 -1.65 1.03
C GLY A 453 -12.56 -1.32 -0.30
N ALA A 454 -11.39 -0.70 -0.24
CA ALA A 454 -10.58 -0.42 -1.41
C ALA A 454 -9.10 -0.61 -1.13
N MET A 455 -8.35 -0.91 -2.18
CA MET A 455 -6.89 -0.86 -2.22
C MET A 455 -6.46 0.27 -3.14
N VAL A 456 -5.35 0.93 -2.82
CA VAL A 456 -4.84 2.09 -3.54
C VAL A 456 -3.35 1.96 -3.86
N SER A 457 -2.93 2.60 -4.96
CA SER A 457 -1.52 2.74 -5.28
C SER A 457 -0.93 3.95 -4.55
N GLY A 458 0.26 3.81 -3.97
CA GLY A 458 0.89 4.85 -3.16
C GLY A 458 0.61 4.71 -1.67
N TYR A 459 1.27 5.54 -0.86
CA TYR A 459 1.14 5.55 0.60
C TYR A 459 0.20 6.69 1.03
N PRO A 460 -1.07 6.41 1.42
CA PRO A 460 -2.04 7.46 1.65
C PRO A 460 -1.66 8.37 2.82
N SER A 461 -1.90 9.67 2.66
CA SER A 461 -1.74 10.60 3.77
C SER A 461 -2.79 10.36 4.86
N ASP A 462 -2.46 10.72 6.10
CA ASP A 462 -3.41 10.68 7.22
C ASP A 462 -4.65 11.53 6.95
N ALA A 463 -4.48 12.67 6.29
CA ALA A 463 -5.60 13.54 5.91
C ALA A 463 -6.55 12.84 4.92
N THR A 464 -6.01 12.09 3.95
CA THR A 464 -6.78 11.29 3.00
C THR A 464 -7.59 10.21 3.71
N GLU A 465 -6.95 9.42 4.58
CA GLU A 465 -7.64 8.36 5.35
C GLU A 465 -8.71 8.92 6.29
N ASN A 466 -8.44 10.06 6.94
CA ASN A 466 -9.41 10.72 7.81
C ASN A 466 -10.63 11.24 7.03
N ALA A 467 -10.42 11.76 5.81
CA ALA A 467 -11.52 12.17 4.94
C ALA A 467 -12.36 10.96 4.47
N VAL A 468 -11.72 9.82 4.18
CA VAL A 468 -12.41 8.57 3.87
C VAL A 468 -13.24 8.08 5.08
N GLN A 469 -12.68 8.11 6.28
CA GLN A 469 -13.42 7.78 7.51
C GLN A 469 -14.64 8.70 7.71
N ALA A 470 -14.47 10.01 7.50
CA ALA A 470 -15.60 10.94 7.59
C ALA A 470 -16.70 10.61 6.57
N ASN A 471 -16.34 10.20 5.35
CA ASN A 471 -17.29 9.71 4.36
C ASN A 471 -18.02 8.43 4.80
N ILE A 472 -17.29 7.47 5.39
CA ILE A 472 -17.86 6.21 5.91
C ILE A 472 -18.88 6.51 7.02
N VAL A 473 -18.53 7.39 7.96
CA VAL A 473 -19.45 7.84 9.02
C VAL A 473 -20.71 8.49 8.42
N ALA A 474 -20.53 9.36 7.43
CA ALA A 474 -21.65 10.00 6.74
C ALA A 474 -22.53 9.02 5.93
N ALA A 475 -22.01 7.84 5.58
CA ALA A 475 -22.79 6.79 4.93
C ALA A 475 -23.90 6.23 5.84
N GLY A 476 -23.73 6.33 7.17
CA GLY A 476 -24.77 6.01 8.14
C GLY A 476 -25.17 4.54 8.19
N TYR A 477 -24.18 3.63 8.21
CA TYR A 477 -24.38 2.20 8.44
C TYR A 477 -25.23 1.94 9.70
N ARG A 478 -26.32 1.17 9.59
CA ARG A 478 -27.24 0.83 10.69
C ARG A 478 -27.84 -0.57 10.59
#